data_AF-A0A973D728-F1
#
_entry.id   AF-A0A973D728-F1
#
_cell.length_a   1.000
_cell.length_b   1.000
_cell.length_c   1.000
_cell.angle_alpha   90.00
_cell.angle_beta   90.00
_cell.angle_gamma   90.00
#
_symmetry.space_group_name_H-M   'P 1'
#
loop_
_entity.id
_entity.type
_entity.pdbx_description
1 polymer ?
#
loop_
_entity_poly.entity_id
_entity_poly.type
_entity_poly.pdbx_seq_one_letter_code
_entity_poly.pdbx_strand_id
1 'polypeptide(L)'
;MPRKRGNRGSTSRSQLIEEALISLDRSRGPLFHEKETTAGSRPDGQRDPVRCRRPENKMRISELEAVDIARAFSEKPHLGGKEREVLERVAQSLSFIGDTDKPQRFDCPLLEDGKCMVHRIAKPIECLAELPDGSFSAEGRRSLESRDQLNQDLFASRWEFKAIPLMLAHYMMDREGPANGKSGSTLRKKQKRDQLRKTPRNIDPRQGSGPVR
;
A
#
# COMPACT_ATOMS: atom_id res chain seq x y z
N MET A 1 -33.06 -10.88 -31.95
CA MET A 1 -32.48 -9.59 -31.54
C MET A 1 -31.73 -9.77 -30.21
N PRO A 2 -30.39 -9.89 -30.16
CA PRO A 2 -29.70 -9.98 -28.89
C PRO A 2 -29.53 -8.57 -28.29
N ARG A 3 -30.07 -8.36 -27.09
CA ARG A 3 -29.90 -7.13 -26.32
C ARG A 3 -28.43 -6.99 -25.90
N LYS A 4 -27.73 -6.00 -26.48
CA LYS A 4 -26.40 -5.53 -26.02
C LYS A 4 -26.51 -5.11 -24.56
N ARG A 5 -25.86 -5.84 -23.65
CA ARG A 5 -25.70 -5.45 -22.24
C ARG A 5 -24.89 -4.15 -22.20
N GLY A 6 -25.47 -3.12 -21.60
CA GLY A 6 -24.89 -1.77 -21.54
C GLY A 6 -23.66 -1.72 -20.63
N ASN A 7 -22.52 -1.40 -21.23
CA ASN A 7 -21.24 -1.17 -20.57
C ASN A 7 -21.09 0.32 -20.17
N ARG A 8 -22.08 0.88 -19.44
CA ARG A 8 -22.19 2.34 -19.18
C ARG A 8 -21.77 2.82 -17.79
N GLY A 9 -21.27 1.94 -16.91
CA GLY A 9 -20.91 2.31 -15.53
C GLY A 9 -19.42 2.42 -15.21
N SER A 10 -18.51 1.90 -16.06
CA SER A 10 -17.08 1.89 -15.73
C SER A 10 -16.38 3.21 -16.09
N THR A 11 -16.79 3.86 -17.17
CA THR A 11 -16.11 5.06 -17.68
C THR A 11 -16.23 6.26 -16.74
N SER A 12 -17.39 6.47 -16.12
CA SER A 12 -17.59 7.60 -15.19
C SER A 12 -16.77 7.44 -13.91
N ARG A 13 -16.72 6.24 -13.33
CA ARG A 13 -15.90 5.97 -12.14
C ARG A 13 -14.41 6.09 -12.45
N SER A 14 -13.96 5.60 -13.61
CA SER A 14 -12.56 5.76 -14.03
C SER A 14 -12.18 7.23 -14.22
N GLN A 15 -13.07 8.06 -14.77
CA GLN A 15 -12.84 9.51 -14.91
C GLN A 15 -12.73 10.20 -13.54
N LEU A 16 -13.63 9.88 -12.60
CA LEU A 16 -13.57 10.42 -11.24
C LEU A 16 -12.28 10.03 -10.52
N ILE A 17 -11.82 8.79 -10.69
CA ILE A 17 -10.52 8.35 -10.13
C ILE A 17 -9.38 9.16 -10.75
N GLU A 18 -9.37 9.37 -12.07
CA GLU A 18 -8.34 10.15 -12.74
C GLU A 18 -8.28 11.59 -12.21
N GLU A 19 -9.44 12.26 -12.11
CA GLU A 19 -9.55 13.62 -11.57
C GLU A 19 -9.08 13.71 -10.12
N ALA A 20 -9.43 12.71 -9.31
CA ALA A 20 -8.98 12.62 -7.93
C ALA A 20 -7.47 12.36 -7.81
N LEU A 21 -6.88 11.54 -8.70
CA LEU A 21 -5.42 11.32 -8.73
C LEU A 21 -4.66 12.60 -9.10
N ILE A 22 -5.16 13.36 -10.08
CA ILE A 22 -4.61 14.68 -10.42
C ILE A 22 -4.70 15.64 -9.22
N SER A 23 -5.83 15.62 -8.51
CA SER A 23 -6.04 16.46 -7.33
C SER A 23 -5.17 16.04 -6.15
N LEU A 24 -4.95 14.74 -5.97
CA LEU A 24 -4.03 14.18 -4.99
C LEU A 24 -2.61 14.63 -5.28
N ASP A 25 -2.17 14.61 -6.54
CA ASP A 25 -0.83 15.10 -6.92
C ASP A 25 -0.66 16.60 -6.63
N ARG A 26 -1.68 17.41 -6.94
CA ARG A 26 -1.69 18.85 -6.57
C ARG A 26 -1.53 19.07 -5.07
N SER A 27 -2.12 18.21 -4.23
CA SER A 27 -1.98 18.31 -2.78
C SER A 27 -0.57 18.00 -2.26
N ARG A 28 0.27 17.29 -3.04
CA ARG A 28 1.67 17.00 -2.70
C ARG A 28 2.61 18.15 -3.03
N GLY A 29 2.32 18.90 -4.10
CA GLY A 29 3.19 19.97 -4.61
C GLY A 29 3.73 20.92 -3.53
N PRO A 30 2.87 21.52 -2.69
CA PRO A 30 3.31 22.40 -1.61
C PRO A 30 4.30 21.75 -0.62
N LEU A 31 4.14 20.46 -0.34
CA LEU A 31 4.99 19.73 0.61
C LEU A 31 6.41 19.49 0.07
N PHE A 32 6.57 19.39 -1.24
CA PHE A 32 7.90 19.33 -1.84
C PHE A 32 8.62 20.69 -1.73
N HIS A 33 7.91 21.80 -1.95
CA HIS A 33 8.46 23.14 -1.80
C HIS A 33 8.84 23.47 -0.35
N GLU A 34 7.99 23.12 0.62
CA GLU A 34 8.28 23.32 2.05
C GLU A 34 9.63 22.68 2.45
N LYS A 35 9.89 21.46 1.98
CA LYS A 35 11.13 20.74 2.29
C LYS A 35 12.36 21.26 1.56
N GLU A 36 12.21 21.87 0.38
CA GLU A 36 13.34 22.53 -0.31
C GLU A 36 13.79 23.79 0.44
N THR A 37 12.86 24.52 1.05
CA THR A 37 13.16 25.75 1.81
C THR A 37 13.74 25.50 3.20
N THR A 38 13.47 24.33 3.78
CA THR A 38 13.95 23.96 5.12
C THR A 38 15.37 23.38 5.00
N ALA A 39 16.38 24.24 5.13
CA ALA A 39 17.81 23.90 5.08
C ALA A 39 18.15 22.76 6.07
N GLY A 40 18.25 21.53 5.55
CA GLY A 40 18.45 20.32 6.36
C GLY A 40 17.68 19.09 5.86
N SER A 41 16.67 19.29 5.01
CA SER A 41 15.99 18.18 4.32
C SER A 41 16.73 17.84 3.02
N ARG A 42 16.78 16.54 2.67
CA ARG A 42 17.37 16.11 1.39
C ARG A 42 16.63 16.80 0.22
N PRO A 43 17.35 17.24 -0.84
CA PRO A 43 16.81 18.06 -1.95
C PRO A 43 15.71 17.39 -2.79
N ASP A 44 15.31 16.18 -2.45
CA ASP A 44 14.28 15.40 -3.11
C ASP A 44 13.07 15.10 -2.20
N GLY A 45 12.97 15.77 -1.05
CA GLY A 45 11.91 15.54 -0.08
C GLY A 45 11.97 14.13 0.50
N GLN A 46 13.12 13.43 0.42
CA GLN A 46 13.31 12.13 1.05
C GLN A 46 13.08 12.23 2.56
N ARG A 47 12.24 11.32 3.06
CA ARG A 47 12.13 11.06 4.49
C ARG A 47 13.39 10.27 4.88
N ASP A 48 13.86 10.46 6.10
CA ASP A 48 14.94 9.63 6.64
C ASP A 48 14.60 8.15 6.40
N PRO A 49 15.45 7.39 5.68
CA PRO A 49 15.24 5.97 5.44
C PRO A 49 15.05 5.16 6.72
N VAL A 50 15.58 5.64 7.85
CA VAL A 50 15.37 5.04 9.18
C VAL A 50 13.89 4.97 9.53
N ARG A 51 13.10 6.01 9.22
CA ARG A 51 11.65 6.01 9.48
C ARG A 51 10.83 5.11 8.56
N CYS A 52 11.44 4.62 7.49
CA CYS A 52 10.85 3.61 6.62
C CYS A 52 11.15 2.18 7.11
N ARG A 53 12.00 2.02 8.13
CA ARG A 53 12.32 0.73 8.75
C ARG A 53 11.43 0.44 9.94
N ARG A 54 11.31 -0.84 10.25
CA ARG A 54 10.35 -1.39 11.22
C ARG A 54 10.30 -0.79 12.63
N PRO A 55 11.38 -0.36 13.31
CA PRO A 55 11.19 0.16 14.67
C PRO A 55 10.36 1.46 14.69
N GLU A 56 10.35 2.21 13.59
CA GLU A 56 9.77 3.55 13.53
C GLU A 56 8.57 3.63 12.61
N ASN A 57 8.58 2.89 11.50
CA ASN A 57 7.57 2.99 10.48
C ASN A 57 6.21 2.46 10.94
N LYS A 58 5.25 3.37 11.07
CA LYS A 58 3.84 3.07 11.38
C LYS A 58 2.88 3.69 10.36
N MET A 59 3.40 4.08 9.19
CA MET A 59 2.69 4.87 8.19
C MET A 59 1.49 4.10 7.63
N ARG A 60 0.42 4.83 7.32
CA ARG A 60 -0.77 4.29 6.69
C ARG A 60 -1.05 5.03 5.39
N ILE A 61 -1.74 4.36 4.48
CA ILE A 61 -2.15 4.97 3.21
C ILE A 61 -3.63 4.72 2.98
N SER A 62 -4.24 5.67 2.29
CA SER A 62 -5.63 5.60 1.84
C SER A 62 -5.77 4.71 0.60
N GLU A 63 -7.02 4.41 0.21
CA GLU A 63 -7.33 3.69 -1.03
C GLU A 63 -6.78 4.43 -2.25
N LEU A 64 -7.03 5.73 -2.35
CA LEU A 64 -6.60 6.52 -3.50
C LEU A 64 -5.06 6.55 -3.64
N GLU A 65 -4.33 6.67 -2.52
CA GLU A 65 -2.86 6.59 -2.54
C GLU A 65 -2.35 5.21 -2.98
N ALA A 66 -3.04 4.13 -2.61
CA ALA A 66 -2.68 2.79 -3.05
C ALA A 66 -2.91 2.57 -4.54
N VAL A 67 -4.03 3.10 -5.08
CA VAL A 67 -4.32 3.14 -6.52
C VAL A 67 -3.22 3.89 -7.26
N ASP A 68 -2.84 5.07 -6.77
CA ASP A 68 -1.79 5.91 -7.37
C ASP A 68 -0.44 5.19 -7.43
N ILE A 69 -0.04 4.53 -6.34
CA ILE A 69 1.20 3.73 -6.28
C ILE A 69 1.14 2.58 -7.29
N ALA A 70 0.05 1.82 -7.34
CA ALA A 70 -0.10 0.70 -8.27
C ALA A 70 -0.02 1.17 -9.74
N ARG A 71 -0.64 2.32 -10.04
CA ARG A 71 -0.57 2.98 -11.34
C ARG A 71 0.85 3.39 -11.69
N ALA A 72 1.60 3.95 -10.74
CA ALA A 72 2.99 4.34 -10.96
C ALA A 72 3.88 3.17 -11.43
N PHE A 73 3.71 1.97 -10.86
CA PHE A 73 4.43 0.77 -11.32
C PHE A 73 4.06 0.33 -12.73
N SER A 74 2.84 0.63 -13.18
CA SER A 74 2.36 0.30 -14.52
C SER A 74 2.80 1.32 -15.58
N GLU A 75 2.90 2.59 -15.22
CA GLU A 75 3.08 3.69 -16.18
C GLU A 75 4.49 4.26 -16.22
N LYS A 76 5.29 4.12 -15.16
CA LYS A 76 6.57 4.81 -15.06
C LYS A 76 7.73 3.89 -15.43
N PRO A 77 8.51 4.22 -16.49
CA PRO A 77 9.55 3.32 -17.01
C PRO A 77 10.60 2.89 -15.99
N HIS A 78 11.01 3.78 -15.07
CA HIS A 78 12.03 3.48 -14.05
C HIS A 78 11.54 2.59 -12.90
N LEU A 79 10.23 2.33 -12.82
CA LEU A 79 9.62 1.34 -11.92
C LEU A 79 9.31 0.02 -12.64
N GLY A 80 9.47 -0.02 -13.96
CA GLY A 80 9.20 -1.18 -14.79
C GLY A 80 9.95 -2.42 -14.29
N GLY A 81 9.24 -3.54 -14.15
CA GLY A 81 9.79 -4.81 -13.71
C GLY A 81 10.02 -4.96 -12.19
N LYS A 82 9.95 -3.86 -11.42
CA LYS A 82 10.21 -3.90 -9.97
C LYS A 82 8.99 -4.29 -9.11
N GLU A 83 7.81 -4.38 -9.72
CA GLU A 83 6.56 -4.76 -9.04
C GLU A 83 6.69 -6.07 -8.27
N ARG A 84 7.35 -7.08 -8.87
CA ARG A 84 7.55 -8.39 -8.25
C ARG A 84 8.35 -8.29 -6.94
N GLU A 85 9.42 -7.51 -6.93
CA GLU A 85 10.27 -7.33 -5.75
C GLU A 85 9.52 -6.62 -4.62
N VAL A 86 8.70 -5.63 -4.97
CA VAL A 86 7.82 -4.96 -4.00
C VAL A 86 6.81 -5.94 -3.42
N LEU A 87 6.20 -6.78 -4.26
CA LEU A 87 5.26 -7.81 -3.79
C LEU A 87 5.92 -8.85 -2.88
N GLU A 88 7.18 -9.20 -3.11
CA GLU A 88 7.97 -10.06 -2.20
C GLU A 88 8.23 -9.40 -0.84
N ARG A 89 8.58 -8.11 -0.82
CA ARG A 89 8.75 -7.34 0.44
C ARG A 89 7.42 -7.15 1.18
N VAL A 90 6.33 -6.92 0.45
CA VAL A 90 4.96 -6.90 0.99
C VAL A 90 4.63 -8.24 1.64
N ALA A 91 4.86 -9.33 0.92
CA ALA A 91 4.68 -10.70 1.37
C ALA A 91 5.39 -10.99 2.70
N GLN A 92 6.64 -10.54 2.84
CA GLN A 92 7.40 -10.66 4.08
C GLN A 92 6.77 -9.83 5.22
N SER A 93 6.41 -8.57 4.94
CA SER A 93 5.77 -7.69 5.93
C SER A 93 4.43 -8.25 6.44
N LEU A 94 3.63 -8.84 5.55
CA LEU A 94 2.33 -9.44 5.87
C LEU A 94 2.40 -10.59 6.87
N SER A 95 3.56 -11.24 7.03
CA SER A 95 3.73 -12.31 8.04
C SER A 95 3.65 -11.80 9.48
N PHE A 96 3.76 -10.48 9.68
CA PHE A 96 3.78 -9.88 11.01
C PHE A 96 2.70 -8.83 11.26
N ILE A 97 2.02 -8.35 10.22
CA ILE A 97 0.97 -7.34 10.36
C ILE A 97 -0.42 -7.99 10.26
N GLY A 98 -1.29 -7.69 11.22
CA GLY A 98 -2.70 -8.04 11.20
C GLY A 98 -3.51 -7.08 10.32
N ASP A 99 -4.70 -7.49 9.89
CA ASP A 99 -5.66 -6.57 9.29
C ASP A 99 -6.42 -5.84 10.40
N THR A 100 -5.97 -4.63 10.73
CA THR A 100 -6.52 -3.77 11.80
C THR A 100 -6.34 -2.32 11.40
N ASP A 101 -7.21 -1.48 11.95
CA ASP A 101 -7.15 -0.02 11.96
C ASP A 101 -5.98 0.56 12.79
N LYS A 102 -5.43 -0.23 13.73
CA LYS A 102 -4.34 0.20 14.61
C LYS A 102 -3.01 0.34 13.86
N PRO A 103 -2.19 1.36 14.19
CA PRO A 103 -0.85 1.49 13.63
C PRO A 103 0.03 0.29 13.98
N GLN A 104 0.73 -0.25 12.98
CA GLN A 104 1.61 -1.42 13.12
C GLN A 104 2.97 -1.15 12.49
N ARG A 105 3.99 -1.79 13.05
CA ARG A 105 5.39 -1.64 12.64
C ARG A 105 5.75 -2.56 11.48
N PHE A 106 6.30 -2.03 10.39
CA PHE A 106 6.72 -2.80 9.21
C PHE A 106 7.91 -2.18 8.48
N ASP A 107 8.64 -2.97 7.71
CA ASP A 107 9.64 -2.44 6.77
C ASP A 107 8.92 -1.96 5.50
N CYS A 108 9.17 -0.71 5.10
CA CYS A 108 8.49 -0.11 3.95
C CYS A 108 8.83 -0.90 2.68
N PRO A 109 7.84 -1.52 2.01
CA PRO A 109 8.10 -2.34 0.83
C PRO A 109 8.56 -1.51 -0.39
N LEU A 110 8.34 -0.19 -0.34
CA LEU A 110 8.73 0.77 -1.36
C LEU A 110 10.13 1.36 -1.13
N LEU A 111 10.88 0.87 -0.13
CA LEU A 111 12.24 1.30 0.17
C LEU A 111 13.24 0.39 -0.56
N GLU A 112 14.11 0.99 -1.37
CA GLU A 112 15.17 0.33 -2.13
C GLU A 112 16.44 1.17 -2.06
N ASP A 113 17.57 0.57 -1.66
CA ASP A 113 18.86 1.25 -1.50
C ASP A 113 18.80 2.56 -0.69
N GLY A 114 17.96 2.57 0.35
CA GLY A 114 17.75 3.75 1.19
C GLY A 114 16.99 4.88 0.52
N LYS A 115 16.28 4.62 -0.59
CA LYS A 115 15.44 5.59 -1.30
C LYS A 115 14.03 5.05 -1.49
N CYS A 116 13.04 5.92 -1.40
CA CYS A 116 11.67 5.54 -1.71
C CYS A 116 11.48 5.48 -3.23
N MET A 117 11.02 4.35 -3.75
CA MET A 117 10.91 4.12 -5.20
C MET A 117 9.95 5.11 -5.88
N VAL A 118 8.86 5.49 -5.19
CA VAL A 118 7.82 6.40 -5.71
C VAL A 118 7.96 7.85 -5.21
N HIS A 119 9.15 8.24 -4.72
CA HIS A 119 9.36 9.46 -3.92
C HIS A 119 8.79 10.77 -4.48
N ARG A 120 8.76 10.95 -5.80
CA ARG A 120 8.26 12.15 -6.50
C ARG A 120 7.02 11.89 -7.37
N ILE A 121 6.43 10.69 -7.28
CA ILE A 121 5.37 10.25 -8.20
C ILE A 121 4.09 9.97 -7.43
N ALA A 122 4.16 9.08 -6.46
CA ALA A 122 3.01 8.60 -5.71
C ALA A 122 3.36 8.47 -4.22
N LYS A 123 4.32 9.25 -3.74
CA LYS A 123 4.72 9.20 -2.33
C LYS A 123 3.53 9.58 -1.46
N PRO A 124 3.21 8.77 -0.43
CA PRO A 124 2.11 9.09 0.47
C PRO A 124 2.26 10.46 1.10
N ILE A 125 1.15 11.18 1.26
CA ILE A 125 1.16 12.55 1.79
C ILE A 125 1.68 12.57 3.21
N GLU A 126 1.29 11.60 4.04
CA GLU A 126 1.77 11.50 5.41
C GLU A 126 3.31 11.38 5.46
N CYS A 127 3.92 10.66 4.51
CA CYS A 127 5.40 10.56 4.40
C CYS A 127 6.07 11.88 3.98
N LEU A 128 5.32 12.78 3.34
CA LEU A 128 5.78 14.11 2.94
C LEU A 128 5.55 15.13 4.05
N ALA A 129 4.38 15.09 4.69
CA ALA A 129 3.89 16.06 5.66
C ALA A 129 4.48 15.90 7.08
N GLU A 130 4.85 14.68 7.47
CA GLU A 130 5.36 14.42 8.82
C GLU A 130 6.75 15.04 9.04
N LEU A 131 6.91 15.73 10.16
CA LEU A 131 8.13 16.38 10.62
C LEU A 131 9.01 15.43 11.48
N PRO A 132 10.29 15.79 11.73
CA PRO A 132 11.21 14.97 12.53
C PRO A 132 10.79 14.75 13.99
N ASP A 133 9.86 15.52 14.54
CA ASP A 133 9.28 15.31 15.87
C ASP A 133 8.03 14.43 15.84
N GLY A 134 7.58 14.00 14.66
CA GLY A 134 6.34 13.24 14.45
C GLY A 134 5.08 14.09 14.34
N SER A 135 5.21 15.42 14.38
CA SER A 135 4.10 16.35 14.14
C SER A 135 3.91 16.63 12.65
N PHE A 136 2.88 17.39 12.31
CA PHE A 136 2.60 17.83 10.94
C PHE A 136 2.62 19.35 10.85
N SER A 137 3.22 19.88 9.78
CA SER A 137 3.17 21.31 9.45
C SER A 137 1.74 21.76 9.13
N ALA A 138 1.50 23.07 9.08
CA ALA A 138 0.19 23.61 8.68
C ALA A 138 -0.19 23.20 7.25
N GLU A 139 0.78 23.21 6.33
CA GLU A 139 0.57 22.73 4.96
C GLU A 139 0.36 21.21 4.94
N GLY A 140 1.15 20.48 5.71
CA GLY A 140 0.99 19.04 5.90
C GLY A 140 -0.42 18.64 6.32
N ARG A 141 -1.02 19.36 7.28
CA ARG A 141 -2.40 19.14 7.72
C ARG A 141 -3.41 19.43 6.60
N ARG A 142 -3.25 20.54 5.87
CA ARG A 142 -4.11 20.86 4.71
C ARG A 142 -4.07 19.78 3.63
N SER A 143 -2.88 19.27 3.30
CA SER A 143 -2.74 18.20 2.31
C SER A 143 -3.38 16.88 2.79
N LEU A 144 -3.26 16.55 4.08
CA LEU A 144 -3.92 15.38 4.67
C LEU A 144 -5.44 15.51 4.62
N GLU A 145 -5.99 16.67 5.02
CA GLU A 145 -7.43 16.96 4.94
C GLU A 145 -7.95 16.87 3.50
N SER A 146 -7.22 17.44 2.54
CA SER A 146 -7.56 17.37 1.11
C SER A 146 -7.61 15.93 0.60
N ARG A 147 -6.62 15.10 0.94
CA ARG A 147 -6.64 13.67 0.61
C ARG A 147 -7.81 12.93 1.23
N ASP A 148 -8.11 13.20 2.49
CA ASP A 148 -9.19 12.52 3.20
C ASP A 148 -10.54 12.89 2.56
N GLN A 149 -10.72 14.15 2.15
CA GLN A 149 -11.88 14.59 1.38
C GLN A 149 -11.97 13.89 0.01
N LEU A 150 -10.87 13.77 -0.74
CA LEU A 150 -10.87 13.06 -2.02
C LEU A 150 -11.28 11.58 -1.86
N ASN A 151 -10.83 10.91 -0.80
CA ASN A 151 -11.24 9.54 -0.52
C ASN A 151 -12.72 9.48 -0.09
N GLN A 152 -13.17 10.42 0.73
CA GLN A 152 -14.56 10.54 1.11
C GLN A 152 -15.49 10.72 -0.10
N ASP A 153 -15.10 11.53 -1.08
CA ASP A 153 -15.91 11.77 -2.27
C ASP A 153 -15.98 10.53 -3.18
N LEU A 154 -14.88 9.78 -3.32
CA LEU A 154 -14.80 8.61 -4.21
C LEU A 154 -15.38 7.32 -3.63
N PHE A 155 -15.25 7.14 -2.33
CA PHE A 155 -15.53 5.88 -1.64
C PHE A 155 -16.58 6.04 -0.53
N ALA A 156 -17.05 7.27 -0.28
CA ALA A 156 -17.99 7.59 0.79
C ALA A 156 -17.48 7.07 2.14
N SER A 157 -18.35 6.66 3.05
CA SER A 157 -17.96 6.12 4.36
C SER A 157 -17.26 4.75 4.31
N ARG A 158 -16.79 4.28 3.15
CA ARG A 158 -16.23 2.94 2.97
C ARG A 158 -14.70 2.92 2.85
N TRP A 159 -14.05 4.06 2.65
CA TRP A 159 -12.59 4.07 2.57
C TRP A 159 -11.98 3.81 3.96
N GLU A 160 -10.80 3.21 3.96
CA GLU A 160 -10.07 2.86 5.18
C GLU A 160 -8.61 3.33 5.10
N PHE A 161 -7.99 3.54 6.27
CA PHE A 161 -6.54 3.63 6.41
C PHE A 161 -5.97 2.31 6.88
N LYS A 162 -5.02 1.78 6.12
CA LYS A 162 -4.27 0.58 6.53
C LYS A 162 -2.77 0.78 6.36
N ALA A 163 -2.00 -0.05 7.02
CA ALA A 163 -0.56 -0.12 6.82
C ALA A 163 -0.23 -0.34 5.34
N ILE A 164 0.83 0.30 4.84
CA ILE A 164 1.23 0.24 3.42
C ILE A 164 1.18 -1.19 2.84
N PRO A 165 1.76 -2.22 3.49
CA PRO A 165 1.78 -3.54 2.88
C PRO A 165 0.39 -4.18 2.75
N LEU A 166 -0.58 -3.83 3.61
CA LEU A 166 -1.96 -4.31 3.48
C LEU A 166 -2.64 -3.72 2.25
N MET A 167 -2.49 -2.41 2.05
CA MET A 167 -3.08 -1.72 0.91
C MET A 167 -2.45 -2.13 -0.40
N LEU A 168 -1.12 -2.17 -0.47
CA LEU A 168 -0.43 -2.59 -1.69
C LEU A 168 -0.73 -4.04 -2.04
N ALA A 169 -0.88 -4.92 -1.04
CA ALA A 169 -1.34 -6.27 -1.29
C ALA A 169 -2.73 -6.26 -1.98
N HIS A 170 -3.66 -5.43 -1.52
CA HIS A 170 -4.98 -5.36 -2.14
C HIS A 170 -4.94 -4.82 -3.58
N TYR A 171 -4.17 -3.75 -3.83
CA TYR A 171 -4.22 -3.01 -5.09
C TYR A 171 -3.20 -3.44 -6.14
N MET A 172 -2.08 -4.06 -5.76
CA MET A 172 -1.04 -4.52 -6.70
C MET A 172 -1.15 -6.01 -7.03
N MET A 173 -1.88 -6.81 -6.24
CA MET A 173 -1.97 -8.26 -6.46
C MET A 173 -3.20 -8.65 -7.30
N ASP A 174 -4.21 -7.79 -7.41
CA ASP A 174 -5.41 -8.03 -8.21
C ASP A 174 -5.34 -7.24 -9.54
N ARG A 175 -4.84 -7.89 -10.60
CA ARG A 175 -4.85 -7.34 -11.98
C ARG A 175 -6.26 -7.08 -12.54
N GLU A 176 -7.30 -7.61 -11.90
CA GLU A 176 -8.71 -7.48 -12.30
C GLU A 176 -9.47 -6.39 -11.50
N GLY A 177 -8.78 -5.60 -10.67
CA GLY A 177 -9.38 -4.60 -9.79
C GLY A 177 -9.77 -5.16 -8.42
N PRO A 178 -10.10 -4.28 -7.43
CA PRO A 178 -10.39 -4.71 -6.07
C PRO A 178 -11.52 -5.73 -6.09
N ALA A 179 -11.25 -6.93 -5.61
CA ALA A 179 -12.28 -7.94 -5.43
C ALA A 179 -13.40 -7.35 -4.56
N ASN A 180 -14.54 -7.05 -5.18
CA ASN A 180 -15.76 -6.68 -4.47
C ASN A 180 -16.11 -7.81 -3.51
N GLY A 181 -15.72 -7.68 -2.25
CA GLY A 181 -16.17 -8.56 -1.18
C GLY A 181 -15.05 -9.11 -0.29
N LYS A 182 -15.02 -8.59 0.94
CA LYS A 182 -14.65 -9.26 2.20
C LYS A 182 -13.52 -10.31 2.12
N SER A 183 -12.38 -9.86 2.64
CA SER A 183 -11.44 -10.67 3.44
C SER A 183 -10.56 -11.68 2.69
N GLY A 184 -9.29 -11.30 2.65
CA GLY A 184 -8.15 -12.21 2.50
C GLY A 184 -7.63 -12.22 1.08
N SER A 185 -6.64 -11.36 0.84
CA SER A 185 -5.84 -11.38 -0.38
C SER A 185 -5.43 -12.81 -0.73
N THR A 186 -5.56 -13.15 -2.01
CA THR A 186 -5.20 -14.47 -2.57
C THR A 186 -3.78 -14.89 -2.16
N LEU A 187 -2.88 -13.92 -1.96
CA LEU A 187 -1.50 -14.10 -1.51
C LEU A 187 -1.37 -14.49 -0.04
N ARG A 188 -2.21 -13.95 0.88
CA ARG A 188 -2.28 -14.46 2.27
C ARG A 188 -2.77 -15.91 2.31
N LYS A 189 -3.80 -16.25 1.50
CA LYS A 189 -4.30 -17.63 1.40
C LYS A 189 -3.24 -18.56 0.81
N LYS A 190 -2.51 -18.12 -0.22
CA LYS A 190 -1.41 -18.88 -0.85
C LYS A 190 -0.23 -19.07 0.09
N GLN A 191 0.22 -18.03 0.79
CA GLN A 191 1.30 -18.11 1.78
C GLN A 191 0.94 -18.97 2.97
N LYS A 192 -0.28 -18.85 3.52
CA LYS A 192 -0.74 -19.74 4.60
C LYS A 192 -0.74 -21.20 4.12
N ARG A 193 -1.19 -21.45 2.89
CA ARG A 193 -1.13 -22.80 2.28
C ARG A 193 0.30 -23.30 2.07
N ASP A 194 1.20 -22.43 1.63
CA ASP A 194 2.60 -22.80 1.37
C ASP A 194 3.39 -22.97 2.68
N GLN A 195 3.06 -22.22 3.74
CA GLN A 195 3.57 -22.43 5.10
C GLN A 195 3.05 -23.73 5.72
N LEU A 196 1.76 -24.05 5.53
CA LEU A 196 1.17 -25.34 5.94
C LEU A 196 1.77 -26.53 5.18
N ARG A 197 2.26 -26.32 3.96
CA ARG A 197 2.98 -27.35 3.18
C ARG A 197 4.46 -27.49 3.59
N LYS A 198 5.06 -26.44 4.16
CA LYS A 198 6.45 -26.42 4.63
C LYS A 198 6.61 -26.87 6.09
N THR A 199 5.51 -27.07 6.83
CA THR A 199 5.56 -27.71 8.14
C THR A 199 5.68 -29.22 7.93
N PRO A 200 6.79 -29.88 8.31
CA PRO A 200 6.85 -31.33 8.25
C PRO A 200 5.77 -31.88 9.17
N ARG A 201 4.91 -32.75 8.64
CA ARG A 201 4.05 -33.59 9.46
C ARG A 201 4.99 -34.36 10.38
N ASN A 202 4.96 -34.04 11.67
CA ASN A 202 5.57 -34.88 12.69
C ASN A 202 4.78 -36.19 12.66
N ILE A 203 5.26 -37.15 11.87
CA ILE A 203 4.80 -38.53 11.91
C ILE A 203 5.38 -39.07 13.20
N ASP A 204 4.54 -39.22 14.21
CA ASP A 204 4.90 -39.97 15.42
C ASP A 204 5.01 -41.45 15.02
N PRO A 205 6.21 -42.05 14.98
CA PRO A 205 6.38 -43.44 14.56
C PRO A 205 6.28 -44.33 15.80
N ARG A 206 5.14 -44.31 16.47
CA ARG A 206 4.83 -45.23 17.57
C ARG A 206 3.37 -45.66 17.52
N GLN A 207 3.02 -46.42 16.50
CA GLN A 207 2.02 -47.49 16.61
C GLN A 207 2.05 -48.35 15.35
N GLY A 208 3.06 -49.21 15.28
CA GLY A 208 3.03 -50.40 14.44
C GLY A 208 3.45 -51.58 15.31
N SER A 209 2.52 -52.49 15.60
CA SER A 209 2.77 -53.92 15.83
C SER A 209 1.44 -54.65 16.00
N GLY A 210 0.91 -55.14 14.87
CA GLY A 210 0.42 -56.52 14.65
C GLY A 210 -0.75 -57.10 15.46
N PRO A 211 -1.64 -57.89 14.81
CA PRO A 211 -2.61 -58.73 15.50
C PRO A 211 -2.00 -60.08 15.90
N VAL A 212 -2.16 -60.49 17.16
CA VAL A 212 -1.97 -61.86 17.70
C VAL A 212 -2.83 -61.87 18.99
N ARG A 213 -3.84 -62.70 19.23
CA ARG A 213 -4.33 -63.98 18.71
C ARG A 213 -5.84 -64.03 18.95
#